data_AF-A0A919VKV4-F1
#
_entry.id   AF-A0A919VKV4-F1
#
_cell.length_a   1.000
_cell.length_b   1.000
_cell.length_c   1.000
_cell.angle_alpha   90.00
_cell.angle_beta   90.00
_cell.angle_gamma   90.00
#
_symmetry.space_group_name_H-M   'P 1'
#
loop_
_entity.id
_entity.type
_entity.pdbx_description
1 polymer ?
#
loop_
_entity_poly.entity_id
_entity_poly.type
_entity_poly.pdbx_seq_one_letter_code
_entity_poly.pdbx_strand_id
1 'polypeptide(L)'
;MSRSDRAGRTAVVLIAVAALAAGCTAGQPTPPSADTSRQAEVAERGASVMPFDLDRTTHSFTKNDTGGVQTVVADDPADTGQITLIRRHLGREAELFARGDFTDPARIHGDDMPGLATLRAAAGRIAATYADTADGATITYTTADATHVAALHAWFDAQVGDHGAHATPG
;
A
#
# COMPACT_ATOMS: atom_id res chain seq x y z
N MET A 1 -20.12 7.73 85.98
CA MET A 1 -19.96 6.66 86.99
C MET A 1 -19.30 5.46 86.34
N SER A 2 -18.46 4.79 87.12
CA SER A 2 -17.42 3.85 86.73
C SER A 2 -17.94 2.42 86.50
N ARG A 3 -17.09 1.63 85.80
CA ARG A 3 -16.95 0.16 85.78
C ARG A 3 -17.79 -0.66 84.80
N SER A 4 -17.10 -1.37 83.90
CA SER A 4 -16.64 -2.72 84.22
C SER A 4 -15.66 -3.26 83.18
N ASP A 5 -14.47 -3.62 83.66
CA ASP A 5 -13.59 -4.60 83.03
C ASP A 5 -14.23 -5.99 83.07
N ARG A 6 -14.10 -6.75 81.98
CA ARG A 6 -13.76 -8.18 82.11
C ARG A 6 -13.08 -8.70 80.86
N ALA A 7 -11.82 -9.09 81.06
CA ALA A 7 -11.01 -9.84 80.12
C ALA A 7 -11.62 -11.21 79.80
N GLY A 8 -11.54 -11.59 78.52
CA GLY A 8 -11.70 -12.97 78.03
C GLY A 8 -10.58 -13.26 77.05
N ARG A 9 -9.61 -14.08 77.46
CA ARG A 9 -8.49 -14.58 76.66
C ARG A 9 -8.95 -15.70 75.74
N THR A 10 -8.54 -15.71 74.47
CA THR A 10 -8.25 -16.90 73.64
C THR A 10 -7.69 -16.38 72.30
N ALA A 11 -6.38 -16.47 72.07
CA ALA A 11 -5.66 -17.57 71.42
C ALA A 11 -5.70 -17.51 69.86
N VAL A 12 -4.58 -17.03 69.32
CA VAL A 12 -3.83 -17.51 68.13
C VAL A 12 -4.61 -18.05 66.93
N VAL A 13 -4.45 -17.45 65.75
CA VAL A 13 -3.99 -18.12 64.51
C VAL A 13 -3.35 -17.08 63.57
N LEU A 14 -2.12 -17.36 63.16
CA LEU A 14 -1.38 -16.70 62.09
C LEU A 14 -2.02 -17.04 60.73
N ILE A 15 -2.32 -16.04 59.90
CA ILE A 15 -2.42 -16.24 58.45
C ILE A 15 -1.56 -15.18 57.77
N ALA A 16 -0.37 -15.62 57.36
CA ALA A 16 0.47 -14.89 56.42
C ALA A 16 -0.23 -14.90 55.06
N VAL A 17 -0.70 -13.74 54.60
CA VAL A 17 -1.18 -13.58 53.23
C VAL A 17 0.04 -13.33 52.36
N ALA A 18 0.49 -14.38 51.68
CA ALA A 18 1.46 -14.28 50.60
C ALA A 18 0.81 -13.54 49.42
N ALA A 19 1.28 -12.33 49.12
CA ALA A 19 0.89 -11.59 47.93
C ALA A 19 1.54 -12.24 46.70
N LEU A 20 0.82 -13.12 46.01
CA LEU A 20 1.14 -13.50 44.64
C LEU A 20 0.75 -12.34 43.72
N ALA A 21 1.73 -11.51 43.35
CA ALA A 21 1.60 -10.61 42.21
C ALA A 21 1.64 -11.46 40.93
N ALA A 22 0.47 -11.90 40.48
CA ALA A 22 0.28 -12.43 39.14
C ALA A 22 0.43 -11.28 38.14
N GLY A 23 1.64 -11.13 37.61
CA GLY A 23 1.91 -10.22 36.49
C GLY A 23 1.21 -10.72 35.24
N CYS A 24 0.00 -10.22 34.97
CA CYS A 24 -0.63 -10.32 33.68
C CYS A 24 0.15 -9.44 32.70
N THR A 25 1.15 -9.99 32.02
CA THR A 25 1.71 -9.34 30.83
C THR A 25 0.70 -9.47 29.69
N ALA A 26 -0.26 -8.55 29.66
CA ALA A 26 -1.04 -8.30 28.45
C ALA A 26 -0.04 -7.98 27.32
N GLY A 27 0.01 -8.84 26.30
CA GLY A 27 0.88 -8.64 25.15
C GLY A 27 0.63 -7.25 24.56
N GLN A 28 1.64 -6.39 24.56
CA GLN A 28 1.55 -5.12 23.85
C GLN A 28 1.39 -5.42 22.36
N PRO A 29 0.42 -4.78 21.66
CA PRO A 29 0.34 -4.91 20.22
C PRO A 29 1.67 -4.46 19.62
N THR A 30 2.33 -5.36 18.89
CA THR A 30 3.54 -5.03 18.15
C THR A 30 3.16 -4.00 17.09
N PRO A 31 3.85 -2.85 17.01
CA PRO A 31 3.58 -1.88 15.95
C PRO A 31 3.78 -2.55 14.58
N PRO A 32 2.93 -2.24 13.58
CA PRO A 32 3.12 -2.78 12.25
C PRO A 32 4.50 -2.38 11.71
N SER A 33 5.11 -3.26 10.92
CA SER A 33 6.35 -2.94 10.20
C SER A 33 6.15 -1.70 9.33
N ALA A 34 7.23 -0.96 9.08
CA ALA A 34 7.20 0.25 8.26
C ALA A 34 6.54 0.02 6.89
N ASP A 35 6.81 -1.12 6.25
CA ASP A 35 6.22 -1.48 4.95
C ASP A 35 4.70 -1.67 5.03
N THR A 36 4.20 -2.36 6.06
CA THR A 36 2.75 -2.53 6.27
C THR A 36 2.07 -1.19 6.55
N SER A 37 2.72 -0.31 7.32
CA SER A 37 2.19 1.04 7.56
C SER A 37 2.12 1.86 6.27
N ARG A 38 3.14 1.76 5.41
CA ARG A 38 3.17 2.45 4.12
C ARG A 38 2.11 1.90 3.15
N GLN A 39 1.96 0.59 3.06
CA GLN A 39 0.95 -0.04 2.21
C GLN A 39 -0.47 0.34 2.61
N ALA A 40 -0.74 0.45 3.92
CA ALA A 40 -2.05 0.92 4.41
C ALA A 40 -2.33 2.38 4.00
N GLU A 41 -1.34 3.27 4.10
CA GLU A 41 -1.43 4.67 3.65
C GLU A 41 -1.65 4.79 2.14
N VAL A 42 -0.96 3.95 1.35
CA VAL A 42 -1.12 3.85 -0.10
C VAL A 42 -2.52 3.37 -0.46
N ALA A 43 -3.04 2.33 0.22
CA ALA A 43 -4.40 1.84 0.01
C ALA A 43 -5.45 2.92 0.33
N GLU A 44 -5.28 3.63 1.46
CA GLU A 44 -6.18 4.72 1.86
C GLU A 44 -6.20 5.85 0.81
N ARG A 45 -5.03 6.34 0.37
CA ARG A 45 -4.94 7.39 -0.65
C ARG A 45 -5.43 6.91 -2.01
N GLY A 46 -5.08 5.68 -2.35
CA GLY A 46 -5.40 4.99 -3.59
C GLY A 46 -6.90 4.94 -3.87
N ALA A 47 -7.72 4.74 -2.84
CA ALA A 47 -9.19 4.69 -2.98
C ALA A 47 -9.81 5.95 -3.61
N SER A 48 -9.13 7.11 -3.51
CA SER A 48 -9.58 8.37 -4.13
C SER A 48 -9.10 8.57 -5.58
N VAL A 49 -8.15 7.74 -6.04
CA VAL A 49 -7.46 7.90 -7.32
C VAL A 49 -7.76 6.74 -8.26
N MET A 50 -7.70 5.51 -7.73
CA MET A 50 -8.01 4.25 -8.40
C MET A 50 -9.47 3.90 -8.09
N PRO A 51 -10.40 4.07 -9.05
CA PRO A 51 -11.83 3.93 -8.78
C PRO A 51 -12.31 2.48 -8.82
N PHE A 52 -11.42 1.50 -8.66
CA PHE A 52 -11.69 0.07 -8.63
C PHE A 52 -11.16 -0.53 -7.33
N ASP A 53 -11.70 -1.69 -6.95
CA ASP A 53 -11.32 -2.39 -5.73
C ASP A 53 -9.95 -3.07 -5.87
N LEU A 54 -8.95 -2.66 -5.09
CA LEU A 54 -7.60 -3.22 -5.11
C LEU A 54 -7.55 -4.69 -4.69
N ASP A 55 -8.46 -5.13 -3.81
CA ASP A 55 -8.53 -6.53 -3.35
C ASP A 55 -9.05 -7.48 -4.43
N ARG A 56 -9.49 -6.93 -5.57
CA ARG A 56 -10.10 -7.66 -6.70
C ARG A 56 -9.38 -7.35 -8.02
N THR A 57 -8.17 -6.81 -7.92
CA THR A 57 -7.32 -6.52 -9.07
C THR A 57 -5.87 -6.85 -8.80
N THR A 58 -5.17 -7.20 -9.87
CA THR A 58 -3.72 -7.35 -9.84
C THR A 58 -3.08 -6.32 -10.76
N HIS A 59 -2.11 -5.58 -10.22
CA HIS A 59 -1.19 -4.75 -10.98
C HIS A 59 0.06 -5.56 -11.31
N SER A 60 0.57 -5.45 -12.52
CA SER A 60 1.88 -5.99 -12.86
C SER A 60 2.71 -4.98 -13.64
N PHE A 61 4.01 -4.98 -13.36
CA PHE A 61 4.96 -4.05 -13.93
C PHE A 61 6.12 -4.83 -14.53
N THR A 62 6.12 -4.98 -15.87
CA THR A 62 7.17 -5.69 -16.62
C THR A 62 8.16 -4.67 -17.18
N LYS A 63 9.44 -4.82 -16.83
CA LYS A 63 10.53 -3.98 -17.35
C LYS A 63 11.05 -4.52 -18.69
N ASN A 64 11.43 -3.63 -19.60
CA ASN A 64 12.16 -4.00 -20.84
C ASN A 64 13.24 -2.97 -21.18
N ASP A 65 14.07 -3.27 -22.18
CA ASP A 65 15.24 -2.47 -22.57
C ASP A 65 14.93 -1.03 -22.99
N THR A 66 13.68 -0.75 -23.36
CA THR A 66 13.23 0.56 -23.86
C THR A 66 12.22 1.25 -22.94
N GLY A 67 11.94 0.68 -21.78
CA GLY A 67 10.92 1.16 -20.85
C GLY A 67 10.26 0.01 -20.10
N GLY A 68 8.96 -0.19 -20.33
CA GLY A 68 8.22 -1.26 -19.65
C GLY A 68 6.72 -1.24 -19.94
N VAL A 69 6.00 -2.18 -19.35
CA VAL A 69 4.54 -2.32 -19.46
C VAL A 69 3.94 -2.36 -18.06
N GLN A 70 2.97 -1.49 -17.81
CA GLN A 70 2.06 -1.61 -16.68
C GLN A 70 0.81 -2.33 -17.17
N THR A 71 0.37 -3.33 -16.43
CA THR A 71 -0.89 -4.04 -16.67
C THR A 71 -1.71 -4.01 -15.41
N VAL A 72 -3.02 -3.76 -15.54
CA VAL A 72 -3.96 -3.89 -14.44
C VAL A 72 -5.13 -4.73 -14.93
N VAL A 73 -5.45 -5.78 -14.18
CA VAL A 73 -6.51 -6.74 -14.53
C VAL A 73 -7.41 -6.98 -13.33
N ALA A 74 -8.67 -7.29 -13.60
CA ALA A 74 -9.56 -7.86 -12.61
C ALA A 74 -9.18 -9.32 -12.37
N ASP A 75 -9.23 -9.76 -11.11
CA ASP A 75 -8.89 -11.15 -10.78
C ASP A 75 -9.97 -12.15 -11.23
N ASP A 76 -11.23 -11.67 -11.35
CA ASP A 76 -12.35 -12.39 -11.95
C ASP A 76 -12.62 -11.83 -13.36
N PRO A 77 -12.40 -12.61 -14.44
CA PRO A 77 -12.65 -12.16 -15.82
C PRO A 77 -14.13 -11.90 -16.11
N ALA A 78 -15.05 -12.35 -15.24
CA ALA A 78 -16.48 -12.03 -15.34
C ALA A 78 -16.86 -10.70 -14.65
N ASP A 79 -15.95 -10.07 -13.89
CA ASP A 79 -16.23 -8.79 -13.24
C ASP A 79 -16.11 -7.62 -14.21
N THR A 80 -17.14 -7.48 -15.04
CA THR A 80 -17.27 -6.38 -16.00
C THR A 80 -17.23 -4.99 -15.34
N GLY A 81 -17.56 -4.88 -14.04
CA GLY A 81 -17.51 -3.63 -13.29
C GLY A 81 -16.07 -3.19 -13.06
N GLN A 82 -15.25 -4.06 -12.47
CA GLN A 82 -13.82 -3.83 -12.26
C GLN A 82 -13.09 -3.60 -13.59
N ILE A 83 -13.35 -4.43 -14.60
CA ILE A 83 -12.74 -4.30 -15.93
C ILE A 83 -13.02 -2.91 -16.53
N THR A 84 -14.27 -2.43 -16.44
CA THR A 84 -14.65 -1.11 -16.96
C THR A 84 -13.94 0.02 -16.21
N LEU A 85 -13.84 -0.07 -14.88
CA LEU A 85 -13.19 0.93 -14.05
C LEU A 85 -11.68 0.99 -14.30
N ILE A 86 -11.04 -0.18 -14.45
CA ILE A 86 -9.63 -0.32 -14.81
C ILE A 86 -9.35 0.35 -16.15
N ARG A 87 -10.07 -0.04 -17.21
CA ARG A 87 -9.90 0.52 -18.56
C ARG A 87 -10.06 2.03 -18.57
N ARG A 88 -11.11 2.54 -17.91
CA ARG A 88 -11.37 3.97 -17.81
C ARG A 88 -10.25 4.70 -17.04
N HIS A 89 -9.69 4.09 -15.99
CA HIS A 89 -8.59 4.67 -15.23
C HIS A 89 -7.30 4.69 -16.05
N LEU A 90 -6.85 3.53 -16.55
CA LEU A 90 -5.61 3.42 -17.33
C LEU A 90 -5.64 4.26 -18.61
N GLY A 91 -6.80 4.42 -19.25
CA GLY A 91 -6.95 5.32 -20.39
C GLY A 91 -6.63 6.77 -20.03
N ARG A 92 -7.12 7.26 -18.89
CA ARG A 92 -6.80 8.61 -18.39
C ARG A 92 -5.34 8.74 -17.98
N GLU A 93 -4.81 7.75 -17.26
CA GLU A 93 -3.40 7.74 -16.84
C GLU A 93 -2.46 7.75 -18.04
N ALA A 94 -2.76 7.01 -19.12
CA ALA A 94 -1.95 7.03 -20.33
C ALA A 94 -1.91 8.44 -20.98
N GLU A 95 -3.05 9.13 -21.05
CA GLU A 95 -3.11 10.51 -21.54
C GLU A 95 -2.33 11.48 -20.66
N LEU A 96 -2.36 11.29 -19.33
CA LEU A 96 -1.61 12.04 -18.33
C LEU A 96 -0.10 11.81 -18.46
N PHE A 97 0.33 10.55 -18.51
CA PHE A 97 1.74 10.20 -18.55
C PHE A 97 2.39 10.55 -19.89
N ALA A 98 1.65 10.46 -21.00
CA ALA A 98 2.15 10.90 -22.31
C ALA A 98 2.53 12.39 -22.35
N ARG A 99 1.95 13.23 -21.49
CA ARG A 99 2.31 14.65 -21.33
C ARG A 99 3.25 14.92 -20.15
N GLY A 100 3.77 13.87 -19.51
CA GLY A 100 4.66 13.97 -18.34
C GLY A 100 3.94 14.35 -17.04
N ASP A 101 2.60 14.25 -17.00
CA ASP A 101 1.80 14.58 -15.83
C ASP A 101 1.61 13.34 -14.96
N PHE A 102 2.47 13.20 -13.95
CA PHE A 102 2.39 12.13 -12.95
C PHE A 102 1.82 12.65 -11.62
N THR A 103 0.77 13.48 -11.68
CA THR A 103 0.13 14.02 -10.47
C THR A 103 -0.58 12.93 -9.67
N ASP A 104 -1.30 12.04 -10.32
CA ASP A 104 -2.05 10.96 -9.65
C ASP A 104 -1.14 9.96 -8.92
N PRO A 105 -0.02 9.47 -9.50
CA PRO A 105 0.96 8.69 -8.76
C PRO A 105 1.51 9.40 -7.52
N ALA A 106 1.83 10.69 -7.57
CA ALA A 106 2.31 11.41 -6.38
C ALA A 106 1.25 11.53 -5.28
N ARG A 107 -0.03 11.67 -5.64
CA ARG A 107 -1.12 11.74 -4.66
C ARG A 107 -1.24 10.45 -3.85
N ILE A 108 -0.87 9.31 -4.44
CA ILE A 108 -0.89 8.00 -3.78
C ILE A 108 0.43 7.77 -3.04
N HIS A 109 1.54 7.88 -3.76
CA HIS A 109 2.86 7.40 -3.34
C HIS A 109 3.74 8.47 -2.70
N GLY A 110 3.37 9.74 -2.80
CA GLY A 110 4.20 10.88 -2.39
C GLY A 110 5.15 11.35 -3.49
N ASP A 111 5.58 12.61 -3.40
CA ASP A 111 6.45 13.25 -4.40
C ASP A 111 7.87 12.66 -4.46
N ASP A 112 8.32 12.04 -3.37
CA ASP A 112 9.65 11.44 -3.24
C ASP A 112 9.74 10.00 -3.78
N MET A 113 8.68 9.52 -4.46
CA MET A 113 8.69 8.17 -5.04
C MET A 113 9.87 8.00 -6.01
N PRO A 114 10.65 6.90 -5.90
CA PRO A 114 11.77 6.64 -6.81
C PRO A 114 11.38 6.76 -8.28
N GLY A 115 12.22 7.44 -9.07
CA GLY A 115 11.99 7.69 -10.50
C GLY A 115 11.05 8.85 -10.83
N LEU A 116 10.08 9.18 -9.97
CA LEU A 116 8.98 10.09 -10.28
C LEU A 116 9.43 11.51 -10.71
N ALA A 117 10.39 12.09 -9.99
CA ALA A 117 10.93 13.42 -10.33
C ALA A 117 11.56 13.44 -11.74
N THR A 118 12.25 12.36 -12.12
CA THR A 118 12.86 12.23 -13.45
C THR A 118 11.80 12.05 -14.53
N LEU A 119 10.76 11.24 -14.26
CA LEU A 119 9.65 11.03 -15.19
C LEU A 119 8.88 12.33 -15.48
N ARG A 120 8.61 13.15 -14.45
CA ARG A 120 7.99 14.47 -14.61
C ARG A 120 8.84 15.44 -15.43
N ALA A 121 10.16 15.41 -15.24
CA ALA A 121 11.11 16.24 -15.99
C ALA A 121 11.30 15.78 -17.45
N ALA A 122 10.79 14.60 -17.84
CA ALA A 122 10.93 14.09 -19.20
C ALA A 122 10.17 14.93 -20.23
N ALA A 123 9.18 15.73 -19.82
CA ALA A 123 8.44 16.68 -20.68
C ALA A 123 7.91 16.06 -21.99
N GLY A 124 7.34 14.84 -21.91
CA GLY A 124 6.79 14.12 -23.07
C GLY A 124 7.81 13.30 -23.88
N ARG A 125 9.06 13.15 -23.40
CA ARG A 125 10.07 12.26 -24.01
C ARG A 125 9.85 10.76 -23.72
N ILE A 126 8.74 10.41 -23.06
CA ILE A 126 8.32 9.04 -22.78
C ILE A 126 6.95 8.87 -23.43
N ALA A 127 6.86 7.97 -24.40
CA ALA A 127 5.57 7.58 -24.95
C ALA A 127 4.84 6.69 -23.92
N ALA A 128 3.55 6.93 -23.72
CA ALA A 128 2.66 6.10 -22.92
C ALA A 128 1.47 5.68 -23.79
N THR A 129 1.41 4.41 -24.17
CA THR A 129 0.39 3.89 -25.09
C THR A 129 -0.56 2.96 -24.38
N TYR A 130 -1.84 3.29 -24.40
CA TYR A 130 -2.92 2.50 -23.82
C TYR A 130 -3.37 1.35 -24.76
N ALA A 131 -3.73 0.20 -24.19
CA ALA A 131 -4.47 -0.84 -24.88
C ALA A 131 -5.38 -1.64 -23.93
N ASP A 132 -6.59 -2.00 -24.39
CA ASP A 132 -7.47 -2.94 -23.69
C ASP A 132 -6.86 -4.35 -23.67
N THR A 133 -7.12 -5.10 -22.60
CA THR A 133 -6.97 -6.57 -22.54
C THR A 133 -8.33 -7.20 -22.28
N ALA A 134 -8.45 -8.54 -22.32
CA ALA A 134 -9.70 -9.23 -21.98
C ALA A 134 -10.22 -8.82 -20.59
N ASP A 135 -9.30 -8.77 -19.62
CA ASP A 135 -9.62 -8.66 -18.19
C ASP A 135 -9.23 -7.29 -17.59
N GLY A 136 -8.86 -6.32 -18.43
CA GLY A 136 -8.42 -5.00 -17.98
C GLY A 136 -7.78 -4.16 -19.08
N ALA A 137 -6.60 -3.61 -18.80
CA ALA A 137 -5.84 -2.78 -19.73
C ALA A 137 -4.33 -2.77 -19.44
N THR A 138 -3.57 -2.25 -20.40
CA THR A 138 -2.14 -2.00 -20.30
C THR A 138 -1.78 -0.56 -20.65
N ILE A 139 -0.67 -0.08 -20.10
CA ILE A 139 0.06 1.10 -20.58
C ILE A 139 1.49 0.66 -20.91
N THR A 140 1.88 0.82 -22.17
CA THR A 140 3.25 0.58 -22.63
C THR A 140 4.02 1.89 -22.62
N TYR A 141 5.14 1.91 -21.88
CA TYR A 141 6.05 3.04 -21.78
C TYR A 141 7.28 2.80 -22.66
N THR A 142 7.63 3.77 -23.49
CA THR A 142 8.79 3.66 -24.41
C THR A 142 9.56 4.96 -24.51
N THR A 143 10.88 4.86 -24.46
CA THR A 143 11.81 5.98 -24.64
C THR A 143 13.17 5.48 -25.14
N ALA A 144 13.91 6.36 -25.82
CA ALA A 144 15.29 6.09 -26.25
C ALA A 144 16.34 6.58 -25.24
N ASP A 145 15.93 7.33 -24.21
CA ASP A 145 16.81 7.88 -23.18
C ASP A 145 16.99 6.87 -22.05
N ALA A 146 18.20 6.33 -21.91
CA ALA A 146 18.52 5.35 -20.87
C ALA A 146 18.27 5.87 -19.44
N THR A 147 18.35 7.19 -19.21
CA THR A 147 18.03 7.80 -17.91
C THR A 147 16.56 7.64 -17.58
N HIS A 148 15.69 7.82 -18.57
CA HIS A 148 14.25 7.63 -18.39
C HIS A 148 13.86 6.16 -18.27
N VAL A 149 14.54 5.26 -18.98
CA VAL A 149 14.35 3.81 -18.79
C VAL A 149 14.66 3.43 -17.34
N ALA A 150 15.81 3.86 -16.81
CA ALA A 150 16.17 3.61 -15.42
C ALA A 150 15.16 4.22 -14.42
N ALA A 151 14.64 5.41 -14.71
CA ALA A 151 13.61 6.04 -13.90
C ALA A 151 12.27 5.28 -13.92
N LEU A 152 11.84 4.77 -15.08
CA LEU A 152 10.65 3.93 -15.20
C LEU A 152 10.81 2.65 -14.38
N HIS A 153 11.99 2.02 -14.43
CA HIS A 153 12.26 0.79 -13.67
C HIS A 153 12.24 1.04 -12.16
N ALA A 154 12.85 2.12 -11.69
CA ALA A 154 12.80 2.50 -10.27
C ALA A 154 11.37 2.81 -9.81
N TRP A 155 10.58 3.48 -10.66
CA TRP A 155 9.18 3.78 -10.39
C TRP A 155 8.31 2.52 -10.34
N PHE A 156 8.55 1.55 -11.23
CA PHE A 156 7.88 0.25 -11.23
C PHE A 156 8.18 -0.54 -9.95
N ASP A 157 9.46 -0.64 -9.58
CA ASP A 157 9.87 -1.36 -8.38
C ASP A 157 9.27 -0.73 -7.11
N ALA A 158 9.20 0.60 -7.05
CA ALA A 158 8.55 1.31 -5.95
C ALA A 158 7.04 1.03 -5.88
N GLN A 159 6.34 0.99 -7.03
CA GLN A 159 4.92 0.65 -7.05
C GLN A 159 4.65 -0.78 -6.60
N VAL A 160 5.48 -1.74 -7.01
CA VAL A 160 5.37 -3.14 -6.52
C VAL A 160 5.51 -3.20 -5.00
N GLY A 161 6.45 -2.46 -4.40
CA GLY A 161 6.59 -2.39 -2.94
C GLY A 161 5.40 -1.72 -2.24
N ASP A 162 4.92 -0.60 -2.79
CA ASP A 162 3.87 0.24 -2.20
C ASP A 162 2.47 -0.39 -2.25
N HIS A 163 2.17 -1.15 -3.31
CA HIS A 163 0.87 -1.82 -3.46
C HIS A 163 0.85 -3.23 -2.86
N GLY A 164 1.99 -3.77 -2.43
CA GLY A 164 2.07 -5.03 -1.70
C GLY A 164 1.43 -6.20 -2.45
N ALA A 165 0.46 -6.87 -1.83
CA ALA A 165 -0.20 -8.04 -2.42
C ALA A 165 -0.98 -7.75 -3.72
N HIS A 166 -1.30 -6.48 -3.99
CA HIS A 166 -2.05 -6.05 -5.18
C HIS A 166 -1.15 -5.75 -6.38
N ALA A 167 0.18 -5.86 -6.24
CA ALA A 167 1.12 -5.62 -7.31
C ALA A 167 2.22 -6.67 -7.37
N THR A 168 2.65 -6.99 -8.59
CA THR A 168 3.68 -8.00 -8.85
C THR A 168 4.72 -7.49 -9.86
N PRO A 169 5.99 -7.92 -9.75
CA PRO A 169 6.90 -7.81 -10.88
C PRO A 169 6.38 -8.70 -12.02
N GLY A 170 6.37 -8.17 -13.23
CA GLY A 170 5.92 -8.91 -14.41
C GLY A 170 7.04 -9.50 -15.27
#